data_AF-A0A1Y1RZR1-F1
#
_entry.id   AF-A0A1Y1RZR1-F1
#
_cell.length_a   1.000
_cell.length_b   1.000
_cell.length_c   1.000
_cell.angle_alpha   90.00
_cell.angle_beta   90.00
_cell.angle_gamma   90.00
#
_symmetry.space_group_name_H-M   'P 1'
#
loop_
_entity.id
_entity.type
_entity.pdbx_description
1 polymer ?
#
loop_
_entity_poly.entity_id
_entity_poly.type
_entity_poly.pdbx_seq_one_letter_code
_entity_poly.pdbx_strand_id
1 'polypeptide(L)'
;MKELRGLIREIDRDGLLFLIKQANTLIYNQRVEKLNREAEQDRRNPPATQQKKQENPSVQEGGVSIERGAFGRSFILDLGQVRKTFDEGEMLGLVGVAKAGTSPRDGAARIYRWLSRNRDDVLLDAGINSAGNSILADLWKVLGRSFSIRNQGQL
;
A
#
# COMPACT_ATOMS: atom_id res chain seq x y z
N MET A 1 12.71 2.47 27.14
CA MET A 1 11.75 1.58 27.85
C MET A 1 11.11 2.20 29.10
N LYS A 2 11.81 2.99 29.93
CA LYS A 2 11.19 3.65 31.10
C LYS A 2 10.27 4.81 30.69
N GLU A 3 10.68 5.63 29.72
CA GLU A 3 9.86 6.75 29.19
C GLU A 3 8.54 6.31 28.60
N LEU A 4 8.53 5.35 27.66
CA LEU A 4 7.29 4.86 27.05
C LEU A 4 6.29 4.32 28.08
N ARG A 5 6.78 3.63 29.13
CA ARG A 5 5.92 3.13 30.21
C ARG A 5 5.31 4.22 31.08
N GLY A 6 5.99 5.37 31.21
CA GLY A 6 5.44 6.55 31.86
C GLY A 6 4.32 7.15 31.02
N LEU A 7 4.60 7.40 29.74
CA LEU A 7 3.67 8.05 28.81
C LEU A 7 2.41 7.22 28.52
N ILE A 8 2.49 5.89 28.54
CA ILE A 8 1.32 5.00 28.33
C ILE A 8 0.14 5.34 29.24
N ARG A 9 0.39 5.86 30.46
CA ARG A 9 -0.68 6.21 31.41
C ARG A 9 -1.45 7.48 31.02
N GLU A 10 -0.85 8.31 30.18
CA GLU A 10 -1.41 9.60 29.74
C GLU A 10 -2.05 9.48 28.34
N ILE A 11 -1.92 8.32 27.69
CA ILE A 11 -2.46 8.08 26.34
C ILE A 11 -3.86 7.47 26.45
N ASP A 12 -4.79 8.04 25.69
CA ASP A 12 -6.15 7.56 25.60
C ASP A 12 -6.28 6.23 24.83
N ARG A 13 -7.50 5.69 24.82
CA ARG A 13 -7.78 4.39 24.19
C ARG A 13 -7.39 4.36 22.70
N ASP A 14 -7.64 5.45 21.97
CA ASP A 14 -7.39 5.52 20.54
C ASP A 14 -5.90 5.64 20.24
N GLY A 15 -5.16 6.42 21.02
CA GLY A 15 -3.71 6.49 20.98
C GLY A 15 -3.04 5.16 21.34
N LEU A 16 -3.55 4.43 22.35
CA LEU A 16 -3.06 3.10 22.70
C LEU A 16 -3.33 2.09 21.58
N LEU A 17 -4.51 2.13 20.96
CA LEU A 17 -4.84 1.28 19.81
C LEU A 17 -3.92 1.59 18.61
N PHE A 18 -3.60 2.86 18.39
CA PHE A 18 -2.62 3.27 17.40
C PHE A 18 -1.24 2.68 17.69
N LEU A 19 -0.73 2.80 18.92
CA LEU A 19 0.55 2.22 19.32
C LEU A 19 0.61 0.70 19.16
N ILE A 20 -0.49 -0.01 19.49
CA ILE A 20 -0.59 -1.46 19.28
C ILE A 20 -0.50 -1.80 17.78
N LYS A 21 -1.18 -1.02 16.92
CA LYS A 21 -1.07 -1.20 15.46
C LYS A 21 0.37 -0.99 15.00
N GLN A 22 1.04 0.07 15.46
CA GLN A 22 2.45 0.34 15.13
C GLN A 22 3.37 -0.80 15.59
N ALA A 23 3.18 -1.31 16.81
CA ALA A 23 3.97 -2.41 17.36
C ALA A 23 3.79 -3.70 16.55
N ASN A 24 2.54 -4.03 16.18
CA ASN A 24 2.24 -5.21 15.35
C ASN A 24 2.87 -5.11 13.95
N THR A 25 2.82 -3.93 13.32
CA THR A 25 3.51 -3.69 12.04
C THR A 25 5.02 -3.88 12.17
N LEU A 26 5.63 -3.35 13.23
CA LEU A 26 7.07 -3.48 13.48
C LEU A 26 7.48 -4.95 13.70
N ILE A 27 6.72 -5.69 14.52
CA ILE A 27 6.95 -7.12 14.76
C ILE A 27 6.81 -7.93 13.47
N TYR A 28 5.78 -7.64 12.67
CA TYR A 28 5.58 -8.31 11.39
C TYR A 28 6.75 -8.07 10.44
N ASN A 29 7.19 -6.80 10.29
CA ASN A 29 8.33 -6.45 9.46
C ASN A 29 9.62 -7.14 9.91
N GLN A 30 9.88 -7.22 11.22
CA GLN A 30 11.02 -7.95 11.76
C GLN A 30 10.99 -9.45 11.42
N ARG A 31 9.79 -10.07 11.44
CA ARG A 31 9.62 -11.48 11.07
C ARG A 31 9.86 -11.72 9.59
N VAL A 32 9.34 -10.85 8.72
CA VAL A 32 9.58 -10.91 7.27
C VAL A 32 11.06 -10.72 6.97
N GLU A 33 11.72 -9.77 7.62
CA GLU A 33 13.16 -9.55 7.43
C GLU A 33 14.00 -10.77 7.84
N LYS A 34 13.63 -11.43 8.94
CA LYS A 34 14.31 -12.66 9.37
C LYS A 34 14.17 -13.78 8.34
N LEU A 35 12.97 -14.01 7.82
CA LEU A 35 12.69 -15.03 6.79
C LEU A 35 13.45 -14.74 5.50
N ASN A 36 13.52 -13.46 5.09
CA ASN A 36 14.26 -13.05 3.90
C ASN A 36 15.77 -13.27 4.06
N ARG A 37 16.34 -13.00 5.24
CA ARG A 37 17.77 -13.27 5.50
C ARG A 37 18.11 -14.76 5.46
N GLU A 38 17.23 -15.61 5.98
CA GLU A 38 17.37 -17.07 5.91
C GLU A 38 17.34 -17.54 4.44
N ALA A 39 16.40 -17.03 3.63
CA ALA A 39 16.31 -17.34 2.20
C ALA A 39 17.49 -16.80 1.35
N GLU A 40 18.16 -15.73 1.79
CA GLU A 40 19.32 -15.15 1.10
C GLU A 40 20.61 -15.95 1.37
N GLN A 41 20.71 -16.64 2.51
CA GLN A 41 21.86 -17.50 2.83
C GLN A 41 21.92 -18.75 1.93
N ASP A 42 20.77 -19.24 1.46
CA ASP A 42 20.66 -20.38 0.54
C ASP A 42 20.99 -20.04 -0.92
N ARG A 43 21.17 -18.76 -1.28
CA ARG A 43 21.28 -18.29 -2.69
C ARG A 43 22.67 -17.79 -3.11
N ARG A 44 23.75 -18.19 -2.45
CA ARG A 44 25.12 -17.81 -2.86
C ARG A 44 25.59 -18.56 -4.13
N ASN A 45 25.16 -18.08 -5.31
CA ASN A 45 26.00 -17.85 -6.49
C ASN A 45 25.19 -17.13 -7.62
N PRO A 46 25.70 -16.04 -8.25
CA PRO A 46 24.89 -15.05 -8.98
C PRO A 46 24.96 -15.17 -10.53
N PRO A 47 24.22 -14.33 -11.28
CA PRO A 47 24.87 -13.10 -11.76
C PRO A 47 24.10 -11.81 -11.46
N ALA A 48 24.87 -10.73 -11.46
CA ALA A 48 24.47 -9.38 -11.09
C ALA A 48 23.51 -8.74 -12.08
N THR A 49 22.30 -8.39 -11.63
CA THR A 49 21.68 -7.05 -11.78
C THR A 49 20.28 -7.11 -11.20
N GLN A 50 20.09 -6.50 -10.03
CA GLN A 50 18.91 -5.76 -9.58
C GLN A 50 19.05 -5.59 -8.07
N GLN A 51 19.19 -4.33 -7.65
CA GLN A 51 19.22 -3.94 -6.26
C GLN A 51 17.89 -4.36 -5.62
N LYS A 52 17.90 -5.45 -4.85
CA LYS A 52 16.77 -5.90 -4.03
C LYS A 52 16.47 -4.81 -3.00
N LYS A 53 15.46 -3.99 -3.28
CA LYS A 53 14.92 -2.99 -2.38
C LYS A 53 14.05 -3.73 -1.36
N GLN A 54 14.34 -3.52 -0.07
CA GLN A 54 13.63 -4.11 1.07
C GLN A 54 12.11 -3.96 0.90
N GLU A 55 11.43 -5.10 0.73
CA GLU A 55 9.98 -5.17 0.52
C GLU A 55 9.25 -4.88 1.83
N ASN A 56 8.65 -3.69 1.93
CA ASN A 56 7.45 -3.51 2.75
C ASN A 56 6.35 -4.44 2.18
N PRO A 57 5.40 -4.94 2.99
CA PRO A 57 4.33 -5.81 2.49
C PRO A 57 3.53 -5.09 1.42
N SER A 58 3.88 -5.35 0.17
CA SER A 58 3.21 -4.85 -1.01
C SER A 58 2.07 -5.81 -1.30
N VAL A 59 0.83 -5.34 -1.23
CA VAL A 59 -0.30 -6.10 -1.76
C VAL A 59 -0.20 -6.04 -3.28
N GLN A 60 0.04 -7.19 -3.91
CA GLN A 60 0.25 -7.28 -5.36
C GLN A 60 -0.93 -7.95 -6.06
N GLU A 61 -1.29 -7.45 -7.23
CA GLU A 61 -2.20 -8.10 -8.19
C GLU A 61 -1.79 -7.66 -9.60
N GLY A 62 -1.58 -8.60 -10.53
CA GLY A 62 -1.38 -8.26 -11.96
C GLY A 62 -0.21 -7.31 -12.26
N GLY A 63 0.81 -7.24 -11.39
CA GLY A 63 1.93 -6.29 -11.51
C GLY A 63 1.68 -4.92 -10.87
N VAL A 64 0.50 -4.70 -10.27
CA VAL A 64 0.19 -3.51 -9.48
C VAL A 64 0.49 -3.77 -8.01
N SER A 65 1.15 -2.83 -7.35
CA SER A 65 1.43 -2.90 -5.92
C SER A 65 1.33 -1.54 -5.22
N ILE A 66 1.04 -1.57 -3.92
CA ILE A 66 1.05 -0.37 -3.07
C ILE A 66 1.96 -0.60 -1.89
N GLU A 67 2.97 0.25 -1.75
CA GLU A 67 3.88 0.28 -0.61
C GLU A 67 3.63 1.55 0.21
N ARG A 68 3.74 1.44 1.54
CA ARG A 68 3.80 2.64 2.40
C ARG A 68 5.24 3.16 2.40
N GLY A 69 5.40 4.46 2.18
CA GLY A 69 6.66 5.17 2.35
C GLY A 69 7.06 5.26 3.82
N ALA A 70 8.29 5.67 4.07
CA ALA A 70 8.82 5.84 5.42
C ALA A 70 7.93 6.78 6.25
N PHE A 71 7.67 6.42 7.51
CA PHE A 71 6.79 7.15 8.44
C PHE A 71 5.31 7.22 8.04
N GLY A 72 4.86 6.49 7.00
CA GLY A 72 3.45 6.33 6.65
C GLY A 72 2.78 7.56 6.04
N ARG A 73 3.54 8.61 5.71
CA ARG A 73 3.04 9.89 5.17
C ARG A 73 2.98 9.93 3.64
N SER A 74 3.46 8.90 2.98
CA SER A 74 3.40 8.75 1.53
C SER A 74 3.14 7.28 1.17
N PHE A 75 2.63 7.09 -0.04
CA PHE A 75 2.38 5.79 -0.63
C PHE A 75 3.10 5.72 -1.97
N ILE A 76 3.70 4.59 -2.27
CA ILE A 76 4.31 4.31 -3.56
C ILE A 76 3.35 3.37 -4.28
N LEU A 77 2.74 3.87 -5.35
CA LEU A 77 1.95 3.09 -6.27
C LEU A 77 2.86 2.59 -7.38
N ASP A 78 3.01 1.27 -7.48
CA ASP A 78 3.73 0.60 -8.55
C ASP A 78 2.72 0.04 -9.55
N LEU A 79 2.82 0.44 -10.82
CA LEU A 79 1.98 -0.05 -11.92
C LEU A 79 2.79 -0.94 -12.88
N GLY A 80 3.93 -1.48 -12.43
CA GLY A 80 4.84 -2.33 -13.19
C GLY A 80 5.82 -1.54 -14.05
N GLN A 81 5.33 -0.63 -14.89
CA GLN A 81 6.18 0.21 -15.76
C GLN A 81 6.59 1.53 -15.09
N VAL A 82 5.76 2.02 -14.16
CA VAL A 82 5.98 3.30 -13.49
C VAL A 82 5.71 3.18 -12.00
N ARG A 83 6.52 3.87 -11.20
CA ARG A 83 6.31 4.04 -9.76
C ARG A 83 5.99 5.49 -9.48
N LYS A 84 4.89 5.73 -8.77
CA LYS A 84 4.37 7.08 -8.49
C LYS A 84 4.16 7.23 -6.99
N THR A 85 4.65 8.34 -6.45
CA THR A 85 4.40 8.70 -5.06
C THR A 85 3.08 9.45 -4.95
N PHE A 86 2.32 9.08 -3.94
CA PHE A 86 1.06 9.68 -3.53
C PHE A 86 1.20 10.14 -2.08
N ASP A 87 0.66 11.31 -1.76
CA ASP A 87 0.44 11.70 -0.38
C ASP A 87 -0.80 11.01 0.22
N GLU A 88 -1.08 11.28 1.49
CA GLU A 88 -2.23 10.69 2.19
C GLU A 88 -3.58 11.13 1.63
N GLY A 89 -3.73 12.42 1.28
CA GLY A 89 -4.98 12.95 0.75
C GLY A 89 -5.30 12.39 -0.63
N GLU A 90 -4.29 12.31 -1.50
CA GLU A 90 -4.40 11.71 -2.82
C GLU A 90 -4.77 10.22 -2.71
N MET A 91 -4.07 9.46 -1.85
CA MET A 91 -4.35 8.04 -1.65
C MET A 91 -5.76 7.82 -1.08
N LEU A 92 -6.21 8.63 -0.13
CA LEU A 92 -7.57 8.56 0.41
C LEU A 92 -8.62 8.87 -0.66
N GLY A 93 -8.39 9.89 -1.50
CA GLY A 93 -9.27 10.21 -2.62
C GLY A 93 -9.39 9.05 -3.61
N LEU A 94 -8.26 8.45 -3.97
CA LEU A 94 -8.17 7.29 -4.86
C LEU A 94 -8.88 6.05 -4.28
N VAL A 95 -8.67 5.74 -2.99
CA VAL A 95 -9.36 4.65 -2.28
C VAL A 95 -10.86 4.91 -2.21
N GLY A 96 -11.27 6.16 -1.95
CA GLY A 96 -12.68 6.55 -1.86
C GLY A 96 -13.45 6.28 -3.15
N VAL A 97 -12.90 6.69 -4.30
CA VAL A 97 -13.53 6.42 -5.60
C VAL A 97 -13.51 4.95 -5.98
N ALA A 98 -12.46 4.21 -5.59
CA ALA A 98 -12.36 2.77 -5.82
C ALA A 98 -13.44 2.02 -5.04
N LYS A 99 -13.64 2.32 -3.75
CA LYS A 99 -14.65 1.66 -2.91
C LYS A 99 -16.09 1.99 -3.29
N ALA A 100 -16.34 3.14 -3.91
CA ALA A 100 -17.64 3.46 -4.46
C ALA A 100 -18.00 2.62 -5.71
N GLY A 101 -17.03 1.89 -6.28
CA GLY A 101 -17.24 0.99 -7.41
C GLY A 101 -17.87 -0.34 -6.98
N THR A 102 -18.88 -0.80 -7.73
CA THR A 102 -19.62 -2.04 -7.42
C THR A 102 -19.14 -3.25 -8.22
N SER A 103 -18.28 -3.05 -9.21
CA SER A 103 -17.70 -4.09 -10.05
C SER A 103 -16.29 -3.70 -10.50
N PRO A 104 -15.45 -4.65 -10.97
CA PRO A 104 -14.13 -4.33 -11.49
C PRO A 104 -14.15 -3.25 -12.59
N ARG A 105 -15.13 -3.31 -13.49
CA ARG A 105 -15.28 -2.35 -14.59
C ARG A 105 -15.67 -0.96 -14.09
N ASP A 106 -16.63 -0.88 -13.16
CA ASP A 106 -17.05 0.40 -12.59
C ASP A 106 -15.94 1.02 -11.73
N GLY A 107 -15.28 0.20 -10.91
CA GLY A 107 -14.11 0.59 -10.12
C GLY A 107 -12.98 1.14 -10.98
N ALA A 108 -12.60 0.43 -12.04
CA ALA A 108 -11.60 0.88 -13.00
C ALA A 108 -11.99 2.22 -13.68
N ALA A 109 -13.25 2.37 -14.08
CA ALA A 109 -13.73 3.62 -14.70
C ALA A 109 -13.76 4.81 -13.73
N ARG A 110 -14.00 4.57 -12.44
CA ARG A 110 -13.93 5.60 -11.39
C ARG A 110 -12.49 6.02 -11.11
N ILE A 111 -11.60 5.05 -10.97
CA ILE A 111 -10.15 5.26 -10.80
C ILE A 111 -9.60 6.06 -11.99
N TYR A 112 -9.90 5.64 -13.22
CA TYR A 112 -9.49 6.35 -14.43
C TYR A 112 -9.90 7.81 -14.40
N ARG A 113 -11.18 8.10 -14.14
CA ARG A 113 -11.71 9.48 -14.07
C ARG A 113 -11.05 10.30 -12.97
N TRP A 114 -10.74 9.69 -11.83
CA TRP A 114 -10.06 10.38 -10.74
C TRP A 114 -8.61 10.70 -11.13
N LEU A 115 -7.88 9.73 -11.69
CA LEU A 115 -6.51 9.94 -12.16
C LEU A 115 -6.45 11.00 -13.26
N SER A 116 -7.34 10.96 -14.25
CA SER A 116 -7.38 11.98 -15.31
C SER A 116 -7.59 13.41 -14.80
N ARG A 117 -8.16 13.59 -13.60
CA ARG A 117 -8.42 14.92 -13.02
C ARG A 117 -7.35 15.38 -12.04
N ASN A 118 -6.70 14.45 -11.35
CA ASN A 118 -5.82 14.77 -10.23
C ASN A 118 -4.36 14.41 -10.52
N ARG A 119 -4.11 13.39 -11.36
CA ARG A 119 -2.82 12.72 -11.60
C ARG A 119 -2.76 12.11 -13.00
N ASP A 120 -2.99 12.95 -14.01
CA ASP A 120 -2.95 12.54 -15.43
C ASP A 120 -1.55 12.03 -15.82
N ASP A 121 -0.50 12.55 -15.19
CA ASP A 121 0.88 12.07 -15.26
C ASP A 121 1.01 10.56 -15.02
N VAL A 122 0.21 9.99 -14.11
CA VAL A 122 0.21 8.55 -13.81
C VAL A 122 -0.32 7.75 -15.01
N LEU A 123 -1.35 8.26 -15.69
CA LEU A 123 -1.95 7.59 -16.84
C LEU A 123 -1.02 7.64 -18.05
N LEU A 124 -0.42 8.80 -18.30
CA LEU A 124 0.50 9.01 -19.42
C LEU A 124 1.75 8.13 -19.28
N ASP A 125 2.41 8.17 -18.12
CA ASP A 125 3.65 7.42 -17.92
C ASP A 125 3.43 5.90 -17.87
N ALA A 126 2.25 5.46 -17.42
CA ALA A 126 1.87 4.05 -17.42
C ALA A 126 1.30 3.55 -18.76
N GLY A 127 1.11 4.44 -19.76
CA GLY A 127 0.49 4.11 -21.04
C GLY A 127 -0.99 3.72 -20.93
N ILE A 128 -1.71 4.24 -19.94
CA ILE A 128 -3.12 3.93 -19.68
C ILE A 128 -4.00 4.95 -20.41
N ASN A 129 -4.45 4.59 -21.60
CA ASN A 129 -5.24 5.48 -22.46
C ASN A 129 -6.76 5.32 -22.33
N SER A 130 -7.24 4.37 -21.52
CA SER A 130 -8.68 4.16 -21.31
C SER A 130 -9.01 3.47 -20.00
N ALA A 131 -10.26 3.65 -19.56
CA ALA A 131 -10.83 2.97 -18.40
C ALA A 131 -10.91 1.44 -18.52
N GLY A 132 -10.76 0.88 -19.73
CA GLY A 132 -10.79 -0.56 -19.98
C GLY A 132 -9.45 -1.27 -19.76
N ASN A 133 -8.38 -0.53 -19.44
CA ASN A 133 -7.07 -1.11 -19.19
C ASN A 133 -7.09 -2.02 -17.95
N SER A 134 -6.56 -3.24 -18.08
CA SER A 134 -6.57 -4.25 -17.01
C SER A 134 -5.83 -3.79 -15.74
N ILE A 135 -4.80 -2.95 -15.87
CA ILE A 135 -4.04 -2.38 -14.74
C ILE A 135 -4.98 -1.65 -13.76
N LEU A 136 -6.01 -0.98 -14.27
CA LEU A 136 -6.97 -0.24 -13.42
C LEU A 136 -7.89 -1.19 -12.65
N ALA A 137 -8.23 -2.35 -13.23
CA ALA A 137 -9.01 -3.37 -12.55
C ALA A 137 -8.17 -4.04 -11.45
N ASP A 138 -6.89 -4.27 -11.70
CA ASP A 138 -5.97 -4.81 -10.70
C ASP A 138 -5.69 -3.81 -9.58
N LEU A 139 -5.51 -2.52 -9.92
CA LEU A 139 -5.43 -1.43 -8.94
C LEU A 139 -6.69 -1.37 -8.06
N TRP A 140 -7.88 -1.50 -8.63
CA TRP A 140 -9.12 -1.54 -7.87
C TRP A 140 -9.14 -2.67 -6.82
N LYS A 141 -8.72 -3.88 -7.21
CA LYS A 141 -8.62 -5.03 -6.30
C LYS A 141 -7.59 -4.78 -5.20
N VAL A 142 -6.40 -4.25 -5.55
CA VAL A 142 -5.33 -3.94 -4.59
C VAL A 142 -5.80 -2.90 -3.57
N LEU A 143 -6.46 -1.83 -4.02
CA LEU A 143 -7.01 -0.81 -3.12
C LEU A 143 -8.07 -1.40 -2.18
N GLY A 144 -8.94 -2.28 -2.67
CA GLY A 144 -9.94 -2.97 -1.85
C GLY A 144 -9.33 -3.83 -0.75
N ARG A 145 -8.29 -4.61 -1.07
CA ARG A 145 -7.59 -5.47 -0.11
C ARG A 145 -6.73 -4.69 0.87
N SER A 146 -5.94 -3.72 0.38
CA SER A 146 -4.99 -2.94 1.18
C SER A 146 -5.66 -2.01 2.19
N PHE A 147 -6.87 -1.55 1.89
CA PHE A 147 -7.60 -0.57 2.71
C PHE A 147 -8.92 -1.10 3.23
N SER A 148 -9.05 -2.42 3.43
CA SER A 148 -10.24 -3.02 4.02
C SER A 148 -10.58 -2.38 5.37
N ILE A 149 -11.80 -1.84 5.49
CA ILE A 149 -12.33 -1.34 6.77
C ILE A 149 -12.58 -2.58 7.62
N ARG A 150 -11.90 -2.69 8.77
CA ARG A 150 -12.46 -3.52 9.84
C ARG A 150 -13.71 -2.79 10.32
N ASN A 151 -14.87 -3.27 9.89
CA ASN A 151 -16.11 -3.02 10.63
C ASN A 151 -15.93 -3.70 11.99
N GLN A 152 -15.56 -2.92 13.01
CA GLN A 152 -15.83 -3.30 14.39
C GLN A 152 -16.83 -2.30 14.95
N GLY A 153 -18.08 -2.57 14.59
CA GLY A 153 -19.25 -2.15 15.34
C GLY A 153 -20.22 -3.31 15.36
N GLN A 154 -20.22 -4.09 16.44
CA GLN A 154 -21.43 -4.59 17.10
C GLN A 154 -21.06 -5.35 18.38
N LEU A 155 -21.51 -4.74 19.49
CA LEU A 155 -21.96 -5.28 20.78
C LEU A 155 -21.07 -6.31 21.51
#